data_AF-A0A816CUL7-F1
#
_entry.id   AF-A0A816CUL7-F1
#
_cell.length_a   1.000
_cell.length_b   1.000
_cell.length_c   1.000
_cell.angle_alpha   90.00
_cell.angle_beta   90.00
_cell.angle_gamma   90.00
#
_symmetry.space_group_name_H-M   'P 1'
#
loop_
_entity.id
_entity.type
_entity.pdbx_description
1 polymer ?
#
loop_
_entity_poly.entity_id
_entity_poly.type
_entity_poly.pdbx_seq_one_letter_code
_entity_poly.pdbx_strand_id
1 'polypeptide(L)'
;MSILYRRSVLSWRRILQHNQGILSSRYVHIASRNDMKDARRIIVKLGTALITRENEDGVALGRLASTVEQVSQLQNEGRQMLLVTSGAVAFGRQVLRKEAMMTMTMRKSLSPKDILHNSRVAIQRQACAAFGQKGLMSLYERMFQQYNIGVAQVLVTKSDFYNADSRKNLQATLNELLNLNIVPILNTNDAVAPCTDTDDEVVAARDGIVINDNDSLAARLAVLISADLLLIMSDVNGLYTGPPDLANSRLLHTFCPKEDAQLISFGARSKVGTGGMESKVKCASWALDHHVGVVISNGQIDKGILNIVNGQRIGTFFTNTSAQRTPVDVQAVKARDGSRILHQLSAEQRKTIINKMASNLIDHSKDILRANKRDLDEAAKEGLKPSLLNRLGLSEKKLKTLAVGLQQIANKANVLGQTIRKTRLADGLMLKQITTPIGVLLVIFESRPDSLPQIAALSICSGNGLLLKGGSEAKYSNEILTKLMQDALEPFVPRETIALINTREQVSDLLQLGKYIDLVIPRGSNDLVRSVQKQSVQIPVLGHAEGICHVFIDKDANLDMALRVGKWSTSSILISAEWFSSSTRFEM
;
A
#
# COMPACT_ATOMS: atom_id res chain seq x y z
N MET A 1 24.97 -23.33 34.86
CA MET A 1 24.52 -24.22 33.77
C MET A 1 23.01 -24.49 33.73
N SER A 2 22.23 -24.35 34.82
CA SER A 2 20.80 -24.74 34.85
C SER A 2 19.78 -23.66 34.41
N ILE A 3 20.17 -22.38 34.34
CA ILE A 3 19.25 -21.27 34.00
C ILE A 3 19.18 -21.00 32.48
N LEU A 4 20.28 -21.18 31.76
CA LEU A 4 20.33 -21.06 30.28
C LEU A 4 19.60 -22.22 29.59
N TYR A 5 19.65 -23.43 30.15
CA TYR A 5 18.97 -24.61 29.60
C TYR A 5 17.44 -24.59 29.80
N ARG A 6 16.94 -23.90 30.85
CA ARG A 6 15.48 -23.75 31.06
C ARG A 6 14.84 -22.73 30.11
N ARG A 7 15.58 -21.71 29.64
CA ARG A 7 15.07 -20.75 28.64
C ARG A 7 14.94 -21.35 27.24
N SER A 8 15.83 -22.27 26.84
CA SER A 8 15.71 -22.96 25.54
C SER A 8 14.53 -23.94 25.52
N VAL A 9 14.36 -24.76 26.56
CA VAL A 9 13.28 -25.78 26.59
C VAL A 9 11.87 -25.15 26.64
N LEU A 10 11.71 -23.99 27.30
CA LEU A 10 10.45 -23.23 27.30
C LEU A 10 10.16 -22.54 25.95
N SER A 11 11.21 -22.13 25.22
CA SER A 11 11.10 -21.64 23.83
C SER A 11 10.67 -22.77 22.89
N TRP A 12 11.27 -23.96 23.01
CA TRP A 12 10.92 -25.13 22.19
C TRP A 12 9.50 -25.65 22.45
N ARG A 13 9.03 -25.68 23.71
CA ARG A 13 7.63 -26.04 24.01
C ARG A 13 6.62 -25.00 23.52
N ARG A 14 6.96 -23.71 23.53
CA ARG A 14 6.12 -22.67 22.91
C ARG A 14 6.09 -22.79 21.39
N ILE A 15 7.23 -23.08 20.74
CA ILE A 15 7.28 -23.33 19.28
C ILE A 15 6.47 -24.57 18.91
N LEU A 16 6.56 -25.66 19.68
CA LEU A 16 5.78 -26.89 19.45
C LEU A 16 4.27 -26.71 19.71
N GLN A 17 3.88 -25.94 20.74
CA GLN A 17 2.47 -25.60 20.98
C GLN A 17 1.93 -24.59 19.96
N HIS A 18 2.76 -23.68 19.43
CA HIS A 18 2.40 -22.84 18.30
C HIS A 18 2.24 -23.68 17.02
N ASN A 19 3.13 -24.65 16.81
CA ASN A 19 3.09 -25.58 15.66
C ASN A 19 1.84 -26.48 15.67
N GLN A 20 1.29 -26.85 16.83
CA GLN A 20 0.01 -27.58 16.89
C GLN A 20 -1.20 -26.72 16.47
N GLY A 21 -1.15 -25.39 16.64
CA GLY A 21 -2.12 -24.46 16.05
C GLY A 21 -1.85 -24.09 14.58
N ILE A 22 -0.66 -24.40 14.07
CA ILE A 22 -0.24 -24.16 12.67
C ILE A 22 -0.74 -25.27 11.73
N LEU A 23 -1.06 -26.46 12.26
CA LEU A 23 -1.55 -27.62 11.50
C LEU A 23 -2.96 -27.44 10.89
N SER A 24 -3.66 -26.34 11.18
CA SER A 24 -4.91 -25.95 10.50
C SER A 24 -4.70 -24.68 9.65
N SER A 25 -3.76 -24.68 8.71
CA SER A 25 -3.57 -23.52 7.81
C SER A 25 -4.70 -23.46 6.78
N ARG A 26 -5.76 -22.70 7.10
CA ARG A 26 -6.60 -22.11 6.06
C ARG A 26 -5.70 -21.20 5.21
N TYR A 27 -5.71 -21.42 3.91
CA TYR A 27 -5.07 -20.59 2.89
C TYR A 27 -5.46 -19.12 3.10
N VAL A 28 -4.49 -18.21 3.09
CA VAL A 28 -4.78 -16.77 3.15
C VAL A 28 -4.83 -16.24 1.73
N HIS A 29 -6.04 -16.06 1.21
CA HIS A 29 -6.23 -15.47 -0.10
C HIS A 29 -5.95 -13.95 -0.02
N ILE A 30 -4.81 -13.51 -0.56
CA ILE A 30 -4.41 -12.11 -0.59
C ILE A 30 -5.17 -11.39 -1.70
N ALA A 31 -6.26 -10.69 -1.37
CA ALA A 31 -7.03 -9.90 -2.33
C ALA A 31 -6.57 -8.42 -2.37
N SER A 32 -6.10 -7.91 -1.23
CA SER A 32 -5.63 -6.54 -1.04
C SER A 32 -4.22 -6.49 -0.45
N ARG A 33 -3.56 -5.33 -0.52
CA ARG A 33 -2.22 -5.15 0.08
C ARG A 33 -2.22 -5.28 1.60
N ASN A 34 -3.34 -4.99 2.28
CA ASN A 34 -3.44 -5.18 3.72
C ASN A 34 -3.38 -6.65 4.12
N ASP A 35 -3.93 -7.54 3.29
CA ASP A 35 -3.93 -8.99 3.52
C ASP A 35 -2.51 -9.58 3.45
N MET A 36 -1.54 -8.86 2.87
CA MET A 36 -0.13 -9.30 2.81
C MET A 36 0.49 -9.47 4.20
N LYS A 37 -0.01 -8.75 5.21
CA LYS A 37 0.47 -8.89 6.60
C LYS A 37 0.20 -10.27 7.16
N ASP A 38 -0.85 -10.92 6.69
CA ASP A 38 -1.29 -12.23 7.14
C ASP A 38 -0.64 -13.37 6.33
N ALA A 39 0.16 -13.05 5.30
CA ALA A 39 0.86 -14.02 4.47
C ALA A 39 1.85 -14.87 5.29
N ARG A 40 1.66 -16.18 5.35
CA ARG A 40 2.51 -17.10 6.14
C ARG A 40 3.62 -17.69 5.31
N ARG A 41 3.30 -18.18 4.11
CA ARG A 41 4.27 -18.76 3.17
C ARG A 41 4.64 -17.74 2.11
N ILE A 42 5.88 -17.28 2.13
CA ILE A 42 6.36 -16.23 1.24
C ILE A 42 7.56 -16.72 0.44
N ILE A 43 7.45 -16.65 -0.89
CA ILE A 43 8.55 -16.92 -1.80
C ILE A 43 9.16 -15.60 -2.24
N VAL A 44 10.48 -15.46 -2.13
CA VAL A 44 11.22 -14.31 -2.66
C VAL A 44 12.14 -14.78 -3.78
N LYS A 45 11.86 -14.31 -4.99
CA LYS A 45 12.72 -14.53 -6.16
C LYS A 45 13.69 -13.37 -6.31
N LEU A 46 14.97 -13.69 -6.43
CA LEU A 46 16.06 -12.73 -6.64
C LEU A 46 16.57 -12.84 -8.08
N GLY A 47 16.41 -11.75 -8.84
CA GLY A 47 16.97 -11.63 -10.19
C GLY A 47 18.50 -11.56 -10.20
N THR A 48 19.12 -11.97 -11.32
CA THR A 48 20.58 -11.93 -11.52
C THR A 48 21.17 -10.54 -11.23
N ALA A 49 20.50 -9.47 -11.69
CA ALA A 49 20.94 -8.08 -11.51
C ALA A 49 21.02 -7.62 -10.04
N LEU A 50 20.34 -8.29 -9.11
CA LEU A 50 20.45 -8.01 -7.67
C LEU A 50 21.66 -8.70 -7.04
N ILE A 51 22.04 -9.86 -7.59
CA ILE A 51 23.12 -10.70 -7.09
C ILE A 51 24.47 -10.24 -7.64
N THR A 52 24.53 -9.78 -8.90
CA THR A 52 25.77 -9.32 -9.56
C THR A 52 25.84 -7.80 -9.63
N ARG A 53 27.03 -7.20 -9.47
CA ARG A 53 27.24 -5.75 -9.66
C ARG A 53 27.00 -5.34 -11.13
N GLU A 54 26.79 -4.04 -11.38
CA GLU A 54 26.40 -3.49 -12.70
C GLU A 54 27.38 -3.83 -13.83
N ASN A 55 28.67 -3.99 -13.53
CA ASN A 55 29.70 -4.37 -14.49
C ASN A 55 29.90 -5.89 -14.64
N GLU A 56 28.97 -6.71 -14.11
CA GLU A 56 29.14 -8.17 -13.91
C GLU A 56 30.37 -8.53 -13.04
N ASP A 57 30.92 -7.53 -12.35
CA ASP A 57 32.13 -7.66 -11.55
C ASP A 57 31.82 -7.95 -10.08
N GLY A 58 31.57 -9.22 -9.79
CA GLY A 58 31.48 -9.74 -8.43
C GLY A 58 30.05 -9.75 -7.90
N VAL A 59 29.92 -10.36 -6.72
CA VAL A 59 28.66 -10.39 -5.97
C VAL A 59 28.41 -9.02 -5.35
N ALA A 60 27.18 -8.55 -5.46
CA ALA A 60 26.72 -7.36 -4.77
C ALA A 60 26.35 -7.71 -3.33
N LEU A 61 27.38 -7.94 -2.52
CA LEU A 61 27.28 -8.43 -1.14
C LEU A 61 26.33 -7.59 -0.28
N GLY A 62 26.35 -6.25 -0.40
CA GLY A 62 25.46 -5.37 0.37
C GLY A 62 23.98 -5.57 0.05
N ARG A 63 23.62 -5.75 -1.24
CA ARG A 63 22.23 -6.02 -1.66
C ARG A 63 21.77 -7.41 -1.21
N LEU A 64 22.66 -8.40 -1.31
CA LEU A 64 22.39 -9.76 -0.84
C LEU A 64 22.22 -9.79 0.68
N ALA A 65 23.09 -9.12 1.44
CA ALA A 65 23.00 -9.01 2.89
C ALA A 65 21.71 -8.31 3.34
N SER A 66 21.32 -7.21 2.68
CA SER A 66 20.06 -6.52 2.96
C SER A 66 18.84 -7.42 2.70
N THR A 67 18.89 -8.24 1.65
CA THR A 67 17.81 -9.21 1.38
C THR A 67 17.77 -10.30 2.45
N VAL A 68 18.92 -10.87 2.81
CA VAL A 68 19.03 -11.91 3.86
C VAL A 68 18.55 -11.38 5.20
N GLU A 69 18.90 -10.15 5.57
CA GLU A 69 18.43 -9.51 6.80
C GLU A 69 16.89 -9.43 6.84
N GLN A 70 16.27 -8.94 5.77
CA GLN A 70 14.81 -8.82 5.68
C GLN A 70 14.10 -10.18 5.72
N VAL A 71 14.62 -11.17 5.00
CA VAL A 71 14.09 -12.54 4.99
C VAL A 71 14.26 -13.19 6.36
N SER A 72 15.40 -12.97 7.01
CA SER A 72 15.68 -13.48 8.36
C SER A 72 14.74 -12.87 9.39
N GLN A 73 14.43 -11.59 9.27
CA GLN A 73 13.45 -10.93 10.13
C GLN A 73 12.06 -11.58 9.98
N LEU A 74 11.58 -11.76 8.75
CA LEU A 74 10.27 -12.40 8.48
C LEU A 74 10.24 -13.86 8.97
N GLN A 75 11.32 -14.61 8.78
CA GLN A 75 11.44 -15.98 9.31
C GLN A 75 11.34 -15.99 10.84
N ASN A 76 12.03 -15.07 11.52
CA ASN A 76 12.01 -14.94 12.98
C ASN A 76 10.65 -14.45 13.53
N GLU A 77 9.85 -13.76 12.71
CA GLU A 77 8.45 -13.42 13.01
C GLU A 77 7.50 -14.65 12.93
N GLY A 78 8.01 -15.82 12.52
CA GLY A 78 7.25 -17.08 12.42
C GLY A 78 6.68 -17.34 11.03
N ARG A 79 7.15 -16.64 9.99
CA ARG A 79 6.76 -16.89 8.60
C ARG A 79 7.64 -17.98 7.98
N GLN A 80 7.11 -18.67 6.99
CA GLN A 80 7.80 -19.70 6.21
C GLN A 80 8.38 -19.06 4.94
N MET A 81 9.68 -18.78 4.95
CA MET A 81 10.37 -18.15 3.83
C MET A 81 11.02 -19.18 2.89
N LEU A 82 10.95 -18.92 1.59
CA LEU A 82 11.66 -19.67 0.55
C LEU A 82 12.33 -18.70 -0.43
N LEU A 83 13.57 -19.00 -0.82
CA LEU A 83 14.33 -18.19 -1.77
C LEU A 83 14.48 -18.89 -3.11
N VAL A 84 14.21 -18.17 -4.20
CA VAL A 84 14.56 -18.58 -5.56
C VAL A 84 15.64 -17.66 -6.09
N THR A 85 16.83 -18.20 -6.30
CA THR A 85 18.04 -17.42 -6.62
C THR A 85 18.39 -17.52 -8.10
N SER A 86 19.22 -16.60 -8.59
CA SER A 86 19.75 -16.59 -9.96
C SER A 86 21.26 -16.31 -9.96
N GLY A 87 21.88 -16.09 -11.11
CA GLY A 87 23.23 -15.52 -11.19
C GLY A 87 24.40 -16.47 -10.92
N ALA A 88 24.17 -17.77 -10.69
CA ALA A 88 25.24 -18.77 -10.51
C ALA A 88 26.21 -18.80 -11.70
N VAL A 89 25.70 -18.85 -12.94
CA VAL A 89 26.52 -18.84 -14.15
C VAL A 89 27.35 -17.55 -14.26
N ALA A 90 26.76 -16.40 -13.97
CA ALA A 90 27.45 -15.10 -14.06
C ALA A 90 28.60 -15.00 -13.04
N PHE A 91 28.32 -15.38 -11.80
CA PHE A 91 29.31 -15.40 -10.72
C PHE A 91 30.45 -16.39 -11.02
N GLY A 92 30.12 -17.63 -11.42
CA GLY A 92 31.14 -18.64 -11.74
C GLY A 92 31.98 -18.27 -12.96
N ARG A 93 31.37 -17.69 -14.01
CA ARG A 93 32.09 -17.22 -15.20
C ARG A 93 33.16 -16.19 -14.83
N GLN A 94 32.85 -15.28 -13.90
CA GLN A 94 33.81 -14.28 -13.48
C GLN A 94 34.99 -14.91 -12.72
N VAL A 95 34.72 -15.75 -11.72
CA VAL A 95 35.77 -16.37 -10.91
C VAL A 95 36.65 -17.27 -11.76
N LEU A 96 36.05 -18.12 -12.59
CA LEU A 96 36.79 -19.02 -13.46
C LEU A 96 37.58 -18.27 -14.54
N ARG A 97 37.10 -17.12 -15.04
CA ARG A 97 37.91 -16.25 -15.93
C ARG A 97 39.15 -15.72 -15.22
N LYS A 98 39.03 -15.28 -13.97
CA LYS A 98 40.17 -14.82 -13.16
C LYS A 98 41.17 -15.96 -12.92
N GLU A 99 40.69 -17.14 -12.50
CA GLU A 99 41.53 -18.32 -12.29
C GLU A 99 42.20 -18.80 -13.59
N ALA A 100 41.48 -18.79 -14.72
CA ALA A 100 42.04 -19.16 -16.01
C ALA A 100 43.13 -18.16 -16.46
N MET A 101 42.93 -16.85 -16.27
CA MET A 101 43.96 -15.84 -16.58
C MET A 101 45.23 -16.01 -15.72
N MET A 102 45.07 -16.27 -14.41
CA MET A 102 46.19 -16.55 -13.51
C MET A 102 46.94 -17.81 -13.94
N THR A 103 46.21 -18.88 -14.28
CA THR A 103 46.79 -20.16 -14.73
C THR A 103 47.51 -20.03 -16.07
N MET A 104 46.98 -19.23 -17.00
CA MET A 104 47.62 -18.96 -18.30
C MET A 104 48.94 -18.19 -18.16
N THR A 105 49.01 -17.25 -17.22
CA THR A 105 50.24 -16.49 -16.95
C THR A 105 51.33 -17.41 -16.39
N MET A 106 50.97 -18.31 -15.48
CA MET A 106 51.86 -19.36 -14.96
C MET A 106 52.29 -20.35 -16.06
N ARG A 107 51.35 -20.87 -16.85
CA ARG A 107 51.64 -21.82 -17.94
C ARG A 107 52.54 -21.22 -19.02
N LYS A 108 52.30 -19.97 -19.42
CA LYS A 108 53.19 -19.23 -20.35
C LYS A 108 54.62 -19.10 -19.82
N SER A 109 54.77 -19.00 -18.50
CA SER A 109 56.09 -18.92 -17.85
C SER A 109 56.79 -20.28 -17.75
N LEU A 110 56.04 -21.39 -17.76
CA LEU A 110 56.55 -22.76 -17.58
C LEU A 110 56.72 -23.55 -18.89
N SER A 111 55.95 -23.23 -19.94
CA SER A 111 56.03 -23.88 -21.25
C SER A 111 55.83 -22.85 -22.37
N PRO A 112 56.92 -22.35 -23.00
CA PRO A 112 56.83 -21.38 -24.10
C PRO A 112 56.30 -21.95 -25.41
N LYS A 113 56.19 -23.29 -25.54
CA LYS A 113 55.80 -23.99 -26.79
C LYS A 113 54.29 -24.14 -26.98
N ASP A 114 53.49 -23.89 -25.95
CA ASP A 114 52.02 -23.91 -26.03
C ASP A 114 51.47 -22.57 -26.54
N ILE A 115 51.89 -22.16 -27.73
CA ILE A 115 51.34 -20.99 -28.43
C ILE A 115 50.17 -21.48 -29.28
N LEU A 116 49.03 -21.75 -28.64
CA LEU A 116 47.79 -22.03 -29.35
C LEU A 116 46.71 -21.04 -28.93
N HIS A 117 46.52 -20.09 -29.85
CA HIS A 117 45.44 -19.13 -30.03
C HIS A 117 45.04 -18.19 -28.88
N ASN A 118 45.14 -16.90 -29.22
CA ASN A 118 44.60 -15.72 -28.55
C ASN A 118 43.05 -15.68 -28.55
N SER A 119 42.42 -16.83 -28.33
CA SER A 119 40.97 -16.96 -28.25
C SER A 119 40.55 -16.74 -26.80
N ARG A 120 39.60 -15.82 -26.57
CA ARG A 120 38.94 -15.67 -25.26
C ARG A 120 38.61 -17.06 -24.72
N VAL A 121 39.06 -17.39 -23.51
CA VAL A 121 38.78 -18.69 -22.87
C VAL A 121 37.26 -18.87 -22.79
N ALA A 122 36.72 -19.69 -23.68
CA ALA A 122 35.31 -20.04 -23.71
C ALA A 122 35.08 -21.11 -22.65
N ILE A 123 34.81 -20.66 -21.41
CA ILE A 123 34.48 -21.56 -20.31
C ILE A 123 33.05 -22.06 -20.51
N GLN A 124 32.84 -23.37 -20.44
CA GLN A 124 31.53 -23.99 -20.58
C GLN A 124 30.53 -23.44 -19.54
N ARG A 125 29.27 -23.25 -19.96
CA ARG A 125 28.21 -22.69 -19.09
C ARG A 125 27.97 -23.57 -17.86
N GLN A 126 27.94 -24.89 -18.03
CA GLN A 126 27.72 -25.86 -16.96
C GLN A 126 28.79 -25.79 -15.89
N ALA A 127 30.07 -25.68 -16.29
CA ALA A 127 31.18 -25.51 -15.35
C ALA A 127 31.06 -24.19 -14.56
N CYS A 128 30.68 -23.11 -15.23
CA CYS A 128 30.39 -21.83 -14.58
C CYS A 128 29.22 -21.96 -13.59
N ALA A 129 28.14 -22.66 -13.96
CA ALA A 129 27.00 -22.91 -13.08
C ALA A 129 27.42 -23.70 -11.83
N ALA A 130 28.13 -24.82 -12.00
CA ALA A 130 28.57 -25.69 -10.90
C ALA A 130 29.45 -24.93 -9.89
N PHE A 131 30.46 -24.22 -10.38
CA PHE A 131 31.35 -23.44 -9.52
C PHE A 131 30.59 -22.29 -8.83
N GLY A 132 29.82 -21.52 -9.60
CA GLY A 132 29.12 -20.36 -9.09
C GLY A 132 28.03 -20.73 -8.08
N GLN A 133 27.33 -21.84 -8.28
CA GLN A 133 26.30 -22.34 -7.39
C GLN A 133 26.88 -22.69 -6.01
N LYS A 134 28.04 -23.37 -5.96
CA LYS A 134 28.77 -23.65 -4.71
C LYS A 134 29.08 -22.36 -3.96
N GLY A 135 29.66 -21.37 -4.65
CA GLY A 135 30.09 -20.14 -4.00
C GLY A 135 28.91 -19.27 -3.52
N LEU A 136 27.83 -19.16 -4.30
CA LEU A 136 26.63 -18.46 -3.86
C LEU A 136 25.99 -19.12 -2.64
N MET A 137 25.89 -20.45 -2.63
CA MET A 137 25.32 -21.18 -1.49
C MET A 137 26.14 -20.95 -0.21
N SER A 138 27.47 -20.98 -0.30
CA SER A 138 28.34 -20.71 0.85
C SER A 138 28.16 -19.28 1.39
N LEU A 139 27.90 -18.30 0.51
CA LEU A 139 27.61 -16.94 0.94
C LEU A 139 26.27 -16.86 1.67
N TYR A 140 25.21 -17.47 1.13
CA TYR A 140 23.91 -17.49 1.80
C TYR A 140 24.00 -18.18 3.17
N GLU A 141 24.61 -19.35 3.25
CA GLU A 141 24.80 -20.10 4.50
C GLU A 141 25.49 -19.24 5.56
N ARG A 142 26.62 -18.60 5.23
CA ARG A 142 27.35 -17.74 6.17
C ARG A 142 26.52 -16.55 6.65
N MET A 143 25.70 -15.95 5.78
CA MET A 143 24.87 -14.81 6.15
C MET A 143 23.68 -15.21 7.02
N PHE A 144 22.95 -16.26 6.65
CA PHE A 144 21.82 -16.77 7.45
C PHE A 144 22.26 -17.31 8.81
N GLN A 145 23.47 -17.86 8.89
CA GLN A 145 24.06 -18.32 10.16
C GLN A 145 24.21 -17.17 11.17
N GLN A 146 24.44 -15.92 10.73
CA GLN A 146 24.49 -14.76 11.65
C GLN A 146 23.15 -14.51 12.36
N TYR A 147 22.05 -14.97 11.76
CA TYR A 147 20.70 -14.86 12.31
C TYR A 147 20.22 -16.16 12.97
N ASN A 148 21.09 -17.18 13.11
CA ASN A 148 20.77 -18.52 13.61
C ASN A 148 19.66 -19.23 12.81
N ILE A 149 19.59 -18.98 11.50
CA ILE A 149 18.62 -19.62 10.61
C ILE A 149 19.33 -20.68 9.78
N GLY A 150 18.79 -21.91 9.79
CA GLY A 150 19.26 -22.98 8.93
C GLY A 150 18.80 -22.77 7.48
N VAL A 151 19.68 -23.06 6.52
CA VAL A 151 19.35 -23.03 5.09
C VAL A 151 19.60 -24.39 4.45
N ALA A 152 18.83 -24.73 3.44
CA ALA A 152 19.02 -25.97 2.67
C ALA A 152 19.02 -25.67 1.17
N GLN A 153 19.99 -26.22 0.45
CA GLN A 153 20.04 -26.12 -1.00
C GLN A 153 19.12 -27.16 -1.63
N VAL A 154 18.30 -26.73 -2.59
CA VAL A 154 17.52 -27.63 -3.44
C VAL A 154 17.71 -27.20 -4.90
N LEU A 155 18.30 -28.08 -5.71
CA LEU A 155 18.51 -27.84 -7.13
C LEU A 155 17.46 -28.60 -7.94
N VAL A 156 16.87 -27.92 -8.91
CA VAL A 156 15.77 -28.49 -9.70
C VAL A 156 16.01 -28.35 -11.20
N THR A 157 15.44 -29.26 -11.96
CA THR A 157 15.47 -29.31 -13.43
C THR A 157 14.05 -29.21 -13.98
N LYS A 158 13.89 -28.95 -15.29
CA LYS A 158 12.56 -28.90 -15.92
C LYS A 158 11.78 -30.21 -15.68
N SER A 159 12.45 -31.38 -15.75
CA SER A 159 11.84 -32.71 -15.57
C SER A 159 11.23 -32.94 -14.19
N ASP A 160 11.74 -32.31 -13.13
CA ASP A 160 11.25 -32.50 -11.76
C ASP A 160 9.82 -31.96 -11.59
N PHE A 161 9.40 -31.02 -12.44
CA PHE A 161 8.04 -30.50 -12.45
C PHE A 161 7.11 -31.29 -13.36
N TYR A 162 7.61 -31.91 -14.44
CA TYR A 162 6.77 -32.67 -15.37
C TYR A 162 6.47 -34.09 -14.87
N ASN A 163 7.42 -34.76 -14.23
CA ASN A 163 7.21 -36.08 -13.64
C ASN A 163 6.39 -35.96 -12.34
N ALA A 164 5.26 -36.68 -12.26
CA ALA A 164 4.36 -36.64 -11.12
C ALA A 164 5.01 -37.13 -9.81
N ASP A 165 5.87 -38.14 -9.86
CA ASP A 165 6.53 -38.69 -8.67
C ASP A 165 7.64 -37.76 -8.18
N SER A 166 8.44 -37.24 -9.11
CA SER A 166 9.48 -36.24 -8.79
C SER A 166 8.87 -34.95 -8.22
N ARG A 167 7.73 -34.52 -8.78
CA ARG A 167 6.96 -33.36 -8.29
C ARG A 167 6.46 -33.57 -6.86
N LYS A 168 5.90 -34.75 -6.55
CA LYS A 168 5.47 -35.12 -5.19
C LYS A 168 6.64 -35.15 -4.21
N ASN A 169 7.77 -35.74 -4.61
CA ASN A 169 8.97 -35.79 -3.78
C ASN A 169 9.54 -34.39 -3.51
N LEU A 170 9.58 -33.53 -4.53
CA LEU A 170 9.99 -32.14 -4.38
C LEU A 170 9.06 -31.39 -3.41
N GLN A 171 7.75 -31.52 -3.58
CA GLN A 171 6.76 -30.90 -2.69
C GLN A 171 6.91 -31.38 -1.24
N ALA A 172 7.04 -32.69 -1.03
CA ALA A 172 7.24 -33.27 0.30
C ALA A 172 8.54 -32.77 0.95
N THR A 173 9.63 -32.73 0.19
CA THR A 173 10.93 -32.23 0.68
C THR A 173 10.85 -30.76 1.09
N LEU A 174 10.23 -29.91 0.27
CA LEU A 174 10.09 -28.49 0.58
C LEU A 174 9.19 -28.26 1.80
N ASN A 175 8.07 -28.98 1.89
CA ASN A 175 7.20 -28.88 3.06
C ASN A 175 7.91 -29.31 4.34
N GLU A 176 8.71 -30.38 4.30
CA GLU A 176 9.46 -30.84 5.47
C GLU A 176 10.51 -29.82 5.92
N LEU A 177 11.27 -29.24 4.98
CA LEU A 177 12.24 -28.18 5.29
C LEU A 177 11.57 -26.96 5.95
N LEU A 178 10.42 -26.53 5.41
CA LEU A 178 9.66 -25.41 5.95
C LEU A 178 9.06 -25.73 7.34
N ASN A 179 8.67 -26.98 7.59
CA ASN A 179 8.18 -27.44 8.89
C ASN A 179 9.31 -27.50 9.94
N LEU A 180 10.53 -27.81 9.52
CA LEU A 180 11.74 -27.77 10.34
C LEU A 180 12.29 -26.35 10.55
N ASN A 181 11.57 -25.31 10.08
CA ASN A 181 11.98 -23.91 10.15
C ASN A 181 13.34 -23.64 9.44
N ILE A 182 13.62 -24.40 8.39
CA ILE A 182 14.79 -24.24 7.52
C ILE A 182 14.35 -23.47 6.27
N VAL A 183 15.12 -22.45 5.88
CA VAL A 183 14.86 -21.65 4.68
C VAL A 183 15.40 -22.39 3.44
N PRO A 184 14.56 -22.87 2.52
CA PRO A 184 15.01 -23.52 1.30
C PRO A 184 15.54 -22.46 0.31
N ILE A 185 16.71 -22.71 -0.25
CA ILE A 185 17.33 -21.88 -1.29
C ILE A 185 17.37 -22.68 -2.59
N LEU A 186 16.52 -22.28 -3.54
CA LEU A 186 16.30 -22.96 -4.80
C LEU A 186 17.01 -22.25 -5.95
N ASN A 187 17.48 -23.06 -6.91
CA ASN A 187 17.94 -22.60 -8.21
C ASN A 187 17.79 -23.72 -9.24
N THR A 188 17.82 -23.38 -10.52
CA THR A 188 17.94 -24.39 -11.59
C THR A 188 19.29 -25.09 -11.53
N ASN A 189 19.30 -26.40 -11.77
CA ASN A 189 20.51 -27.19 -11.85
C ASN A 189 21.19 -27.03 -13.23
N ASP A 190 21.63 -25.80 -13.53
CA ASP A 190 22.28 -25.44 -14.79
C ASP A 190 23.59 -26.21 -15.05
N ALA A 191 24.12 -26.93 -14.06
CA ALA A 191 25.31 -27.77 -14.19
C ALA A 191 25.04 -29.07 -14.97
N VAL A 192 23.82 -29.60 -14.90
CA VAL A 192 23.44 -30.88 -15.52
C VAL A 192 22.23 -30.75 -16.46
N ALA A 193 21.62 -29.56 -16.55
CA ALA A 193 20.52 -29.32 -17.47
C ALA A 193 20.99 -29.37 -18.94
N PRO A 194 20.22 -30.00 -19.85
CA PRO A 194 20.56 -30.06 -21.27
C PRO A 194 20.56 -28.68 -21.93
N CYS A 195 21.41 -28.49 -22.94
CA CYS A 195 21.63 -27.21 -23.63
C CYS A 195 20.56 -26.85 -24.69
N THR A 196 19.65 -27.74 -25.02
CA THR A 196 18.73 -27.60 -26.16
C THR A 196 17.27 -27.66 -25.70
N ASP A 197 16.51 -26.62 -26.04
CA ASP A 197 15.05 -26.68 -26.10
C ASP A 197 14.70 -27.54 -27.34
N THR A 198 14.50 -28.85 -27.16
CA THR A 198 14.00 -29.73 -28.23
C THR A 198 12.47 -29.62 -28.31
N ASP A 199 11.93 -29.72 -29.53
CA ASP A 199 10.51 -29.52 -29.90
C ASP A 199 9.46 -30.35 -29.11
N ASP A 200 9.88 -31.26 -28.23
CA ASP A 200 9.02 -31.99 -27.28
C ASP A 200 8.40 -31.09 -26.19
N GLU A 201 8.87 -29.85 -26.03
CA GLU A 201 8.38 -28.87 -25.03
C GLU A 201 6.92 -28.44 -25.24
N VAL A 202 6.35 -28.62 -26.42
CA VAL A 202 4.99 -28.18 -26.77
C VAL A 202 3.92 -29.16 -26.27
N VAL A 203 4.26 -30.45 -26.09
CA VAL A 203 3.30 -31.50 -25.69
C VAL A 203 3.12 -31.58 -24.16
N ALA A 204 4.11 -31.12 -23.39
CA ALA A 204 4.10 -31.13 -21.92
C ALA A 204 3.32 -29.96 -21.27
N ALA A 205 2.74 -29.06 -22.08
CA ALA A 205 1.97 -27.90 -21.63
C ALA A 205 0.49 -28.21 -21.29
N ARG A 206 0.15 -29.47 -20.98
CA ARG A 206 -1.22 -29.82 -20.53
C ARG A 206 -1.58 -29.19 -19.16
N ASP A 207 -0.59 -28.76 -18.37
CA ASP A 207 -0.73 -28.20 -17.02
C ASP A 207 -0.06 -26.80 -16.81
N GLY A 208 0.12 -25.95 -17.83
CA GLY A 208 0.44 -24.50 -17.64
C GLY A 208 1.78 -23.96 -18.19
N ILE A 209 2.38 -22.95 -17.53
CA ILE A 209 3.62 -22.23 -17.95
C ILE A 209 4.86 -23.11 -18.12
N VAL A 210 5.58 -22.96 -19.23
CA VAL A 210 6.88 -23.61 -19.49
C VAL A 210 7.99 -22.95 -18.66
N ILE A 211 8.82 -23.77 -18.01
CA ILE A 211 9.94 -23.29 -17.17
C ILE A 211 11.14 -22.96 -18.06
N ASN A 212 11.33 -21.68 -18.34
CA ASN A 212 12.42 -21.17 -19.19
C ASN A 212 13.36 -20.21 -18.44
N ASP A 213 12.92 -19.69 -17.31
CA ASP A 213 13.66 -18.73 -16.49
C ASP A 213 13.33 -18.93 -15.00
N ASN A 214 14.05 -18.22 -14.13
CA ASN A 214 13.81 -18.30 -12.69
C ASN A 214 12.50 -17.61 -12.27
N ASP A 215 11.88 -16.79 -13.14
CA ASP A 215 10.57 -16.19 -12.89
C ASP A 215 9.46 -17.26 -13.01
N SER A 216 9.49 -18.06 -14.08
CA SER A 216 8.59 -19.21 -14.29
C SER A 216 8.82 -20.33 -13.28
N LEU A 217 10.08 -20.58 -12.88
CA LEU A 217 10.40 -21.49 -11.79
C LEU A 217 9.75 -21.04 -10.47
N ALA A 218 9.90 -19.76 -10.11
CA ALA A 218 9.35 -19.24 -8.86
C ALA A 218 7.82 -19.28 -8.83
N ALA A 219 7.16 -18.97 -9.95
CA ALA A 219 5.70 -19.09 -10.08
C ALA A 219 5.23 -20.55 -9.90
N ARG A 220 5.90 -21.51 -10.57
CA ARG A 220 5.59 -22.95 -10.43
C ARG A 220 5.79 -23.46 -9.02
N LEU A 221 6.87 -23.06 -8.35
CA LEU A 221 7.13 -23.39 -6.96
C LEU A 221 6.06 -22.81 -6.03
N ALA A 222 5.66 -21.54 -6.25
CA ALA A 222 4.62 -20.89 -5.45
C ALA A 222 3.30 -21.66 -5.46
N VAL A 223 2.89 -22.14 -6.64
CA VAL A 223 1.70 -22.97 -6.78
C VAL A 223 1.91 -24.36 -6.15
N LEU A 224 3.09 -24.97 -6.37
CA LEU A 224 3.40 -26.31 -5.86
C LEU A 224 3.35 -26.41 -4.33
N ILE A 225 3.90 -25.42 -3.61
CA ILE A 225 3.90 -25.41 -2.13
C ILE A 225 2.75 -24.59 -1.55
N SER A 226 1.83 -24.12 -2.40
CA SER A 226 0.70 -23.29 -1.99
C SER A 226 1.14 -22.08 -1.16
N ALA A 227 2.04 -21.27 -1.74
CA ALA A 227 2.49 -20.04 -1.11
C ALA A 227 1.37 -19.00 -1.11
N ASP A 228 1.31 -18.18 -0.06
CA ASP A 228 0.35 -17.07 0.02
C ASP A 228 0.82 -15.89 -0.84
N LEU A 229 2.14 -15.64 -0.86
CA LEU A 229 2.74 -14.48 -1.52
C LEU A 229 4.03 -14.86 -2.28
N LEU A 230 4.13 -14.40 -3.53
CA LEU A 230 5.33 -14.45 -4.36
C LEU A 230 5.86 -13.03 -4.62
N LEU A 231 7.09 -12.77 -4.19
CA LEU A 231 7.81 -11.52 -4.40
C LEU A 231 8.84 -11.71 -5.50
N ILE A 232 8.62 -11.10 -6.67
CA ILE A 232 9.56 -11.08 -7.79
C ILE A 232 10.42 -9.81 -7.66
N MET A 233 11.60 -9.95 -7.05
CA MET A 233 12.54 -8.84 -6.88
C MET A 233 13.48 -8.78 -8.10
N SER A 234 13.41 -7.68 -8.84
CA SER A 234 14.22 -7.41 -10.05
C SER A 234 14.92 -6.06 -9.96
N ASP A 235 15.54 -5.65 -11.06
CA ASP A 235 16.03 -4.30 -11.35
C ASP A 235 14.93 -3.30 -11.75
N VAL A 236 13.71 -3.78 -12.06
CA VAL A 236 12.57 -2.93 -12.42
C VAL A 236 11.76 -2.52 -11.20
N ASN A 237 11.30 -1.27 -11.15
CA ASN A 237 10.43 -0.77 -10.07
C ASN A 237 9.07 -1.45 -10.03
N GLY A 238 8.59 -1.93 -11.18
CA GLY A 238 7.31 -2.62 -11.36
C GLY A 238 6.82 -2.44 -12.79
N LEU A 239 5.51 -2.59 -12.98
CA LEU A 239 4.82 -2.43 -14.25
C LEU A 239 4.44 -0.97 -14.48
N TYR A 240 4.74 -0.45 -15.66
CA TYR A 240 4.42 0.92 -16.05
C TYR A 240 3.32 0.94 -17.12
N THR A 241 2.56 2.04 -17.22
CA THR A 241 1.60 2.25 -18.31
C THR A 241 2.27 2.46 -19.67
N GLY A 242 3.54 2.84 -19.68
CA GLY A 242 4.35 2.94 -20.89
C GLY A 242 5.85 2.81 -20.59
N PRO A 243 6.72 3.04 -21.59
CA PRO A 243 8.17 3.14 -21.36
C PRO A 243 8.51 4.08 -20.20
N PRO A 244 9.35 3.70 -19.23
CA PRO A 244 9.67 4.52 -18.04
C PRO A 244 10.24 5.90 -18.36
N ASP A 245 10.87 6.06 -19.52
CA ASP A 245 11.52 7.31 -19.95
C ASP A 245 10.54 8.37 -20.49
N LEU A 246 9.27 8.00 -20.68
CA LEU A 246 8.23 8.93 -21.17
C LEU A 246 7.56 9.67 -20.00
N ALA A 247 7.39 10.98 -20.14
CA ALA A 247 6.78 11.85 -19.12
C ALA A 247 5.35 11.42 -18.69
N ASN A 248 4.61 10.75 -19.57
CA ASN A 248 3.26 10.26 -19.30
C ASN A 248 3.22 8.82 -18.76
N SER A 249 4.38 8.19 -18.56
CA SER A 249 4.47 6.84 -18.02
C SER A 249 4.40 6.84 -16.50
N ARG A 250 3.48 6.06 -15.94
CA ARG A 250 3.29 5.93 -14.48
C ARG A 250 3.47 4.49 -14.04
N LEU A 251 4.03 4.31 -12.85
CA LEU A 251 4.11 3.01 -12.18
C LEU A 251 2.71 2.59 -11.71
N LEU A 252 2.28 1.39 -12.10
CA LEU A 252 1.05 0.78 -11.62
C LEU A 252 1.35 0.09 -10.29
N HIS A 253 0.75 0.58 -9.21
CA HIS A 253 0.90 -0.07 -7.89
C HIS A 253 0.00 -1.30 -7.72
N THR A 254 -1.08 -1.37 -8.48
CA THR A 254 -1.99 -2.51 -8.52
C THR A 254 -2.30 -2.80 -9.99
N PHE A 255 -2.34 -4.07 -10.35
CA PHE A 255 -2.63 -4.52 -11.71
C PHE A 255 -3.57 -5.71 -11.68
N CYS A 256 -4.70 -5.60 -12.38
CA CYS A 256 -5.63 -6.69 -12.63
C CYS A 256 -5.46 -7.19 -14.07
N PRO A 257 -4.92 -8.39 -14.32
CA PRO A 257 -4.68 -8.88 -15.67
C PRO A 257 -5.92 -8.92 -16.57
N LYS A 258 -7.13 -9.08 -15.99
CA LYS A 258 -8.38 -9.16 -16.75
C LYS A 258 -8.89 -7.80 -17.24
N GLU A 259 -8.59 -6.72 -16.52
CA GLU A 259 -9.13 -5.38 -16.79
C GLU A 259 -8.05 -4.41 -17.31
N ASP A 260 -6.84 -4.49 -16.78
CA ASP A 260 -5.76 -3.52 -17.01
C ASP A 260 -4.83 -3.93 -18.17
N ALA A 261 -5.09 -5.04 -18.86
CA ALA A 261 -4.22 -5.55 -19.93
C ALA A 261 -4.01 -4.53 -21.07
N GLN A 262 -4.97 -3.65 -21.32
CA GLN A 262 -4.89 -2.61 -22.35
C GLN A 262 -4.08 -1.38 -21.90
N LEU A 263 -3.78 -1.24 -20.61
CA LEU A 263 -3.06 -0.09 -20.04
C LEU A 263 -1.54 -0.20 -20.16
N ILE A 264 -1.02 -1.34 -20.60
CA ILE A 264 0.42 -1.64 -20.59
C ILE A 264 0.97 -1.79 -22.00
N SER A 265 2.17 -1.27 -22.22
CA SER A 265 2.96 -1.50 -23.43
C SER A 265 4.33 -2.06 -23.06
N PHE A 266 4.71 -3.17 -23.69
CA PHE A 266 5.98 -3.83 -23.41
C PHE A 266 7.11 -3.19 -24.22
N GLY A 267 8.17 -2.74 -23.52
CA GLY A 267 9.40 -2.23 -24.14
C GLY A 267 10.41 -3.33 -24.48
N ALA A 268 11.57 -2.93 -25.02
CA ALA A 268 12.65 -3.83 -25.43
C ALA A 268 13.26 -4.63 -24.25
N ARG A 269 13.77 -5.84 -24.55
CA ARG A 269 14.38 -6.76 -23.57
C ARG A 269 15.65 -6.18 -22.93
N SER A 270 15.85 -6.39 -21.63
CA SER A 270 17.06 -5.99 -20.89
C SER A 270 18.31 -6.77 -21.36
N LYS A 271 19.49 -6.13 -21.36
CA LYS A 271 20.78 -6.71 -21.82
C LYS A 271 21.29 -7.95 -21.03
N VAL A 272 20.87 -8.13 -19.78
CA VAL A 272 21.49 -9.09 -18.83
C VAL A 272 20.52 -10.14 -18.24
N GLY A 273 19.22 -10.03 -18.50
CA GLY A 273 18.18 -10.98 -18.05
C GLY A 273 17.70 -11.90 -19.18
N THR A 274 17.47 -13.18 -18.88
CA THR A 274 16.92 -14.15 -19.84
C THR A 274 15.42 -13.94 -20.10
N GLY A 275 14.68 -13.31 -19.18
CA GLY A 275 13.24 -13.06 -19.26
C GLY A 275 12.87 -11.57 -19.24
N GLY A 276 12.15 -11.11 -20.26
CA GLY A 276 11.64 -9.74 -20.36
C GLY A 276 10.47 -9.44 -19.41
N MET A 277 9.97 -8.20 -19.43
CA MET A 277 8.82 -7.80 -18.59
C MET A 277 7.55 -8.60 -18.92
N GLU A 278 7.36 -8.97 -20.18
CA GLU A 278 6.27 -9.84 -20.63
C GLU A 278 6.29 -11.21 -19.94
N SER A 279 7.48 -11.83 -19.81
CA SER A 279 7.64 -13.11 -19.10
C SER A 279 7.21 -12.97 -17.63
N LYS A 280 7.64 -11.88 -16.96
CA LYS A 280 7.29 -11.60 -15.56
C LYS A 280 5.79 -11.41 -15.37
N VAL A 281 5.14 -10.64 -16.25
CA VAL A 281 3.68 -10.45 -16.22
C VAL A 281 2.96 -11.78 -16.45
N LYS A 282 3.38 -12.58 -17.43
CA LYS A 282 2.77 -13.89 -17.70
C LYS A 282 2.89 -14.85 -16.50
N CYS A 283 4.07 -14.92 -15.88
CA CYS A 283 4.31 -15.74 -14.69
C CYS A 283 3.50 -15.25 -13.49
N ALA A 284 3.43 -13.93 -13.27
CA ALA A 284 2.66 -13.33 -12.20
C ALA A 284 1.14 -13.57 -12.36
N SER A 285 0.61 -13.38 -13.58
CA SER A 285 -0.80 -13.65 -13.88
C SER A 285 -1.17 -15.12 -13.67
N TRP A 286 -0.33 -16.05 -14.10
CA TRP A 286 -0.60 -17.49 -13.90
C TRP A 286 -0.55 -17.91 -12.44
N ALA A 287 0.39 -17.38 -11.65
CA ALA A 287 0.42 -17.63 -10.21
C ALA A 287 -0.83 -17.05 -9.51
N LEU A 288 -1.28 -15.86 -9.94
CA LEU A 288 -2.53 -15.25 -9.47
C LEU A 288 -3.78 -16.09 -9.82
N ASP A 289 -3.83 -16.68 -11.01
CA ASP A 289 -4.91 -17.59 -11.41
C ASP A 289 -4.98 -18.85 -10.52
N HIS A 290 -3.88 -19.19 -9.86
CA HIS A 290 -3.77 -20.29 -8.89
C HIS A 290 -3.79 -19.80 -7.43
N HIS A 291 -4.37 -18.62 -7.19
CA HIS A 291 -4.59 -18.03 -5.86
C HIS A 291 -3.34 -17.62 -5.07
N VAL A 292 -2.21 -17.39 -5.75
CA VAL A 292 -1.00 -16.84 -5.13
C VAL A 292 -0.96 -15.32 -5.35
N GLY A 293 -0.85 -14.53 -4.29
CA GLY A 293 -0.62 -13.09 -4.43
C GLY A 293 0.76 -12.82 -5.02
N VAL A 294 0.89 -11.93 -6.00
CA VAL A 294 2.21 -11.65 -6.63
C VAL A 294 2.55 -10.17 -6.57
N VAL A 295 3.79 -9.85 -6.21
CA VAL A 295 4.32 -8.48 -6.29
C VAL A 295 5.60 -8.46 -7.11
N ILE A 296 5.66 -7.59 -8.11
CA ILE A 296 6.89 -7.28 -8.85
C ILE A 296 7.46 -5.97 -8.34
N SER A 297 8.72 -5.98 -7.91
CA SER A 297 9.35 -4.79 -7.32
C SER A 297 10.86 -4.74 -7.55
N ASN A 298 11.45 -3.57 -7.31
CA ASN A 298 12.89 -3.38 -7.36
C ASN A 298 13.55 -3.86 -6.07
N GLY A 299 14.47 -4.80 -6.17
CA GLY A 299 15.21 -5.35 -5.04
C GLY A 299 16.33 -4.46 -4.48
N GLN A 300 16.53 -3.27 -5.04
CA GLN A 300 17.47 -2.28 -4.50
C GLN A 300 16.82 -1.32 -3.50
N ILE A 301 15.49 -1.37 -3.36
CA ILE A 301 14.75 -0.50 -2.43
C ILE A 301 15.06 -0.92 -0.99
N ASP A 302 15.42 0.06 -0.15
CA ASP A 302 15.68 -0.19 1.26
C ASP A 302 14.43 -0.75 1.95
N LYS A 303 14.63 -1.82 2.72
CA LYS A 303 13.56 -2.59 3.39
C LYS A 303 12.40 -2.98 2.45
N GLY A 304 12.65 -3.13 1.15
CA GLY A 304 11.62 -3.39 0.15
C GLY A 304 10.73 -4.59 0.45
N ILE A 305 11.30 -5.73 0.85
CA ILE A 305 10.56 -6.95 1.17
C ILE A 305 9.66 -6.73 2.39
N LEU A 306 10.21 -6.18 3.48
CA LEU A 306 9.46 -5.90 4.71
C LEU A 306 8.32 -4.91 4.45
N ASN A 307 8.60 -3.85 3.69
CA ASN A 307 7.62 -2.82 3.38
C ASN A 307 6.48 -3.36 2.50
N ILE A 308 6.78 -4.25 1.54
CA ILE A 308 5.76 -4.94 0.73
C ILE A 308 4.88 -5.81 1.62
N VAL A 309 5.46 -6.65 2.49
CA VAL A 309 4.70 -7.52 3.41
C VAL A 309 3.86 -6.70 4.40
N ASN A 310 4.33 -5.51 4.78
CA ASN A 310 3.57 -4.56 5.60
C ASN A 310 2.46 -3.81 4.83
N GLY A 311 2.23 -4.14 3.55
CA GLY A 311 1.17 -3.57 2.72
C GLY A 311 1.49 -2.20 2.10
N GLN A 312 2.74 -1.72 2.18
CA GLN A 312 3.13 -0.47 1.54
C GLN A 312 3.10 -0.62 0.02
N ARG A 313 2.85 0.48 -0.70
CA ARG A 313 2.74 0.53 -2.17
C ARG A 313 4.09 0.52 -2.87
N ILE A 314 4.89 -0.49 -2.60
CA ILE A 314 6.14 -0.71 -3.33
C ILE A 314 5.89 -1.72 -4.45
N GLY A 315 6.37 -1.38 -5.65
CA GLY A 315 6.16 -2.15 -6.86
C GLY A 315 4.70 -2.32 -7.28
N THR A 316 4.44 -3.33 -8.10
CA THR A 316 3.13 -3.66 -8.66
C THR A 316 2.58 -4.92 -8.03
N PHE A 317 1.42 -4.82 -7.39
CA PHE A 317 0.68 -5.95 -6.84
C PHE A 317 -0.36 -6.47 -7.83
N PHE A 318 -0.35 -7.77 -8.07
CA PHE A 318 -1.27 -8.47 -8.95
C PHE A 318 -2.45 -8.99 -8.14
N THR A 319 -3.67 -8.61 -8.52
CA THR A 319 -4.91 -9.03 -7.83
C THR A 319 -6.04 -9.28 -8.82
N ASN A 320 -6.94 -10.20 -8.48
CA ASN A 320 -8.17 -10.49 -9.22
C ASN A 320 -9.31 -9.54 -8.84
N THR A 321 -9.18 -8.83 -7.72
CA THR A 321 -10.16 -7.85 -7.28
C THR A 321 -9.76 -6.51 -7.89
N SER A 322 -10.56 -6.01 -8.82
CA SER A 322 -10.41 -4.61 -9.23
C SER A 322 -10.67 -3.75 -8.01
N ALA A 323 -9.60 -3.16 -7.47
CA ALA A 323 -9.75 -2.11 -6.49
C ALA A 323 -10.54 -1.00 -7.19
N GLN A 324 -11.81 -0.88 -6.83
CA GLN A 324 -12.67 0.18 -7.30
C GLN A 324 -11.95 1.53 -7.16
N ARG A 325 -11.95 2.25 -8.28
CA ARG A 325 -11.75 3.70 -8.47
C ARG A 325 -10.33 4.14 -8.77
N THR A 326 -10.29 5.00 -9.79
CA THR A 326 -9.31 6.04 -10.10
C THR A 326 -8.27 6.21 -8.99
N PRO A 327 -6.97 6.00 -9.27
CA PRO A 327 -5.91 6.17 -8.28
C PRO A 327 -6.05 7.50 -7.50
N VAL A 328 -5.76 7.47 -6.20
CA VAL A 328 -6.00 8.61 -5.28
C VAL A 328 -5.25 9.88 -5.67
N ASP A 329 -4.07 9.72 -6.25
CA ASP A 329 -3.29 10.78 -6.87
C ASP A 329 -4.06 11.42 -8.03
N VAL A 330 -4.69 10.62 -8.90
CA VAL A 330 -5.53 11.13 -9.99
C VAL A 330 -6.76 11.84 -9.44
N GLN A 331 -7.39 11.32 -8.38
CA GLN A 331 -8.51 12.01 -7.71
C GLN A 331 -8.08 13.36 -7.11
N ALA A 332 -6.90 13.41 -6.48
CA ALA A 332 -6.35 14.65 -5.93
C ALA A 332 -6.01 15.67 -7.03
N VAL A 333 -5.45 15.22 -8.15
CA VAL A 333 -5.20 16.07 -9.33
C VAL A 333 -6.51 16.62 -9.88
N LYS A 334 -7.51 15.75 -10.11
CA LYS A 334 -8.83 16.18 -10.59
C LYS A 334 -9.52 17.17 -9.65
N ALA A 335 -9.45 16.94 -8.34
CA ALA A 335 -9.98 17.86 -7.34
C ALA A 335 -9.29 19.24 -7.41
N ARG A 336 -7.97 19.25 -7.66
CA ARG A 336 -7.18 20.48 -7.81
C ARG A 336 -7.48 21.23 -9.10
N ASP A 337 -7.66 20.51 -10.20
CA ASP A 337 -8.05 21.14 -11.46
C ASP A 337 -9.48 21.70 -11.36
N GLY A 338 -10.39 20.95 -10.73
CA GLY A 338 -11.73 21.43 -10.39
C GLY A 338 -11.74 22.65 -9.47
N SER A 339 -10.85 22.73 -8.47
CA SER A 339 -10.75 23.88 -7.57
C SER A 339 -10.34 25.17 -8.31
N ARG A 340 -9.48 25.07 -9.32
CA ARG A 340 -9.09 26.21 -10.16
C ARG A 340 -10.26 26.74 -10.97
N ILE A 341 -11.11 25.86 -11.50
CA ILE A 341 -12.34 26.25 -12.20
C ILE A 341 -13.33 26.87 -11.22
N LEU A 342 -13.54 26.27 -10.04
CA LEU A 342 -14.41 26.81 -8.98
C LEU A 342 -14.01 28.23 -8.53
N HIS A 343 -12.71 28.50 -8.47
CA HIS A 343 -12.19 29.83 -8.15
C HIS A 343 -12.68 30.88 -9.16
N GLN A 344 -12.69 30.52 -10.45
CA GLN A 344 -13.08 31.42 -11.55
C GLN A 344 -14.59 31.67 -11.64
N LEU A 345 -15.41 30.82 -11.02
CA LEU A 345 -16.85 31.00 -11.03
C LEU A 345 -17.29 32.25 -10.26
N SER A 346 -18.42 32.81 -10.69
CA SER A 346 -19.09 33.89 -9.96
C SER A 346 -19.77 33.36 -8.68
N ALA A 347 -20.03 34.28 -7.73
CA ALA A 347 -20.75 33.93 -6.51
C ALA A 347 -22.16 33.36 -6.80
N GLU A 348 -22.85 33.87 -7.83
CA GLU A 348 -24.16 33.38 -8.24
C GLU A 348 -24.10 31.97 -8.85
N GLN A 349 -23.07 31.65 -9.64
CA GLN A 349 -22.87 30.28 -10.16
C GLN A 349 -22.65 29.28 -9.02
N ARG A 350 -21.78 29.63 -8.06
CA ARG A 350 -21.56 28.79 -6.85
C ARG A 350 -22.84 28.64 -6.02
N LYS A 351 -23.62 29.70 -5.89
CA LYS A 351 -24.92 29.69 -5.19
C LYS A 351 -25.92 28.76 -5.88
N THR A 352 -26.00 28.79 -7.22
CA THR A 352 -26.84 27.87 -8.00
C THR A 352 -26.47 26.41 -7.75
N ILE A 353 -25.18 26.08 -7.76
CA ILE A 353 -24.69 24.72 -7.44
C ILE A 353 -25.18 24.27 -6.05
N ILE A 354 -24.98 25.10 -5.02
CA ILE A 354 -25.35 24.75 -3.64
C ILE A 354 -26.87 24.63 -3.48
N ASN A 355 -27.64 25.48 -4.14
CA ASN A 355 -29.11 25.36 -4.14
C ASN A 355 -29.58 24.07 -4.83
N LYS A 356 -28.89 23.64 -5.90
CA LYS A 356 -29.16 22.36 -6.56
C LYS A 356 -28.80 21.17 -5.66
N MET A 357 -27.69 21.26 -4.90
CA MET A 357 -27.36 20.27 -3.88
C MET A 357 -28.48 20.16 -2.84
N ALA A 358 -29.03 21.31 -2.38
CA ALA A 358 -30.13 21.34 -1.42
C ALA A 358 -31.41 20.70 -1.96
N SER A 359 -31.79 20.97 -3.22
CA SER A 359 -32.95 20.33 -3.85
C SER A 359 -32.75 18.82 -3.99
N ASN A 360 -31.56 18.38 -4.42
CA ASN A 360 -31.25 16.96 -4.60
C ASN A 360 -31.43 16.15 -3.30
N LEU A 361 -31.12 16.74 -2.14
CA LEU A 361 -31.35 16.09 -0.83
C LEU A 361 -32.83 15.83 -0.54
N ILE A 362 -33.72 16.70 -1.01
CA ILE A 362 -35.16 16.59 -0.79
C ILE A 362 -35.77 15.64 -1.83
N ASP A 363 -35.45 15.84 -3.10
CA ASP A 363 -35.99 15.06 -4.23
C ASP A 363 -35.64 13.58 -4.11
N HIS A 364 -34.42 13.27 -3.64
CA HIS A 364 -33.93 11.91 -3.46
C HIS A 364 -33.97 11.42 -2.01
N SER A 365 -34.77 12.07 -1.14
CA SER A 365 -34.88 11.73 0.28
C SER A 365 -35.18 10.25 0.53
N LYS A 366 -36.10 9.65 -0.24
CA LYS A 366 -36.46 8.22 -0.13
C LYS A 366 -35.26 7.30 -0.40
N ASP A 367 -34.45 7.62 -1.40
CA ASP A 367 -33.27 6.82 -1.75
C ASP A 367 -32.18 6.95 -0.69
N ILE A 368 -31.96 8.17 -0.17
CA ILE A 368 -30.99 8.44 0.90
C ILE A 368 -31.37 7.65 2.16
N LEU A 369 -32.64 7.69 2.57
CA LEU A 369 -33.10 6.98 3.77
C LEU A 369 -33.02 5.46 3.59
N ARG A 370 -33.28 4.95 2.38
CA ARG A 370 -33.10 3.53 2.07
C ARG A 370 -31.64 3.09 2.18
N ALA A 371 -30.70 3.89 1.67
CA ALA A 371 -29.27 3.63 1.81
C ALA A 371 -28.83 3.69 3.28
N ASN A 372 -29.27 4.70 4.02
CA ASN A 372 -28.96 4.86 5.43
C ASN A 372 -29.51 3.72 6.31
N LYS A 373 -30.69 3.19 5.97
CA LYS A 373 -31.24 2.03 6.66
C LYS A 373 -30.33 0.80 6.51
N ARG A 374 -29.75 0.58 5.33
CA ARG A 374 -28.79 -0.52 5.13
C ARG A 374 -27.54 -0.36 5.98
N ASP A 375 -26.98 0.86 6.04
CA ASP A 375 -25.83 1.15 6.91
C ASP A 375 -26.17 0.89 8.39
N LEU A 376 -27.35 1.32 8.86
CA LEU A 376 -27.79 1.09 10.23
C LEU A 376 -27.97 -0.41 10.54
N ASP A 377 -28.53 -1.18 9.62
CA ASP A 377 -28.75 -2.62 9.77
C ASP A 377 -27.41 -3.39 9.80
N GLU A 378 -26.44 -3.02 8.97
CA GLU A 378 -25.09 -3.60 8.99
C GLU A 378 -24.32 -3.19 10.25
N ALA A 379 -24.33 -1.91 10.62
CA ALA A 379 -23.64 -1.41 11.82
C ALA A 379 -24.21 -2.01 13.12
N ALA A 380 -25.51 -2.28 13.17
CA ALA A 380 -26.14 -2.95 14.31
C ALA A 380 -25.65 -4.41 14.44
N LYS A 381 -25.46 -5.12 13.33
CA LYS A 381 -24.93 -6.50 13.32
C LYS A 381 -23.47 -6.56 13.74
N GLU A 382 -22.68 -5.56 13.35
CA GLU A 382 -21.25 -5.46 13.72
C GLU A 382 -21.02 -4.99 15.17
N GLY A 383 -22.09 -4.68 15.92
CA GLY A 383 -21.98 -4.31 17.34
C GLY A 383 -21.50 -2.88 17.58
N LEU A 384 -21.80 -1.95 16.67
CA LEU A 384 -21.42 -0.54 16.82
C LEU A 384 -22.07 0.08 18.08
N LYS A 385 -21.34 0.96 18.78
CA LYS A 385 -21.83 1.60 20.01
C LYS A 385 -23.12 2.40 19.76
N PRO A 386 -24.10 2.41 20.68
CA PRO A 386 -25.36 3.14 20.51
C PRO A 386 -25.20 4.64 20.20
N SER A 387 -24.17 5.29 20.77
CA SER A 387 -23.87 6.70 20.53
C SER A 387 -23.42 6.98 19.08
N LEU A 388 -22.77 6.02 18.42
CA LEU A 388 -22.36 6.13 17.02
C LEU A 388 -23.52 5.81 16.07
N LEU A 389 -24.37 4.85 16.42
CA LEU A 389 -25.60 4.55 15.67
C LEU A 389 -26.54 5.77 15.62
N ASN A 390 -26.71 6.48 16.74
CA ASN A 390 -27.51 7.71 16.78
C ASN A 390 -26.96 8.83 15.88
N ARG A 391 -25.63 8.88 15.71
CA ARG A 391 -24.97 9.85 14.82
C ARG A 391 -25.07 9.42 13.35
N LEU A 392 -25.07 8.11 13.08
CA LEU A 392 -25.20 7.53 11.76
C LEU A 392 -26.60 7.73 11.15
N GLY A 393 -27.65 7.70 11.98
CA GLY A 393 -29.03 7.76 11.51
C GLY A 393 -29.43 9.09 10.86
N LEU A 394 -29.98 9.00 9.65
CA LEU A 394 -30.62 10.10 8.92
C LEU A 394 -32.14 10.01 9.02
N SER A 395 -32.81 11.17 9.02
CA SER A 395 -34.28 11.26 9.00
C SER A 395 -34.72 12.36 8.05
N GLU A 396 -35.98 12.32 7.61
CA GLU A 396 -36.53 13.38 6.75
C GLU A 396 -36.39 14.77 7.37
N LYS A 397 -36.60 14.89 8.70
CA LYS A 397 -36.40 16.15 9.42
C LYS A 397 -34.94 16.62 9.32
N LYS A 398 -33.97 15.72 9.52
CA LYS A 398 -32.54 16.04 9.35
C LYS A 398 -32.24 16.48 7.91
N LEU A 399 -32.72 15.79 6.90
CA LEU A 399 -32.51 16.15 5.49
C LEU A 399 -33.09 17.54 5.16
N LYS A 400 -34.28 17.86 5.67
CA LYS A 400 -34.87 19.21 5.53
C LYS A 400 -34.01 20.27 6.21
N THR A 401 -33.55 20.03 7.44
CA THR A 401 -32.63 20.95 8.14
C THR A 401 -31.31 21.13 7.38
N LEU A 402 -30.76 20.06 6.80
CA LEU A 402 -29.55 20.13 5.98
C LEU A 402 -29.77 20.97 4.73
N ALA A 403 -30.87 20.76 4.00
CA ALA A 403 -31.20 21.56 2.81
C ALA A 403 -31.33 23.05 3.13
N VAL A 404 -31.98 23.41 4.24
CA VAL A 404 -32.05 24.81 4.73
C VAL A 404 -30.65 25.34 5.07
N GLY A 405 -29.82 24.56 5.76
CA GLY A 405 -28.44 24.95 6.07
C GLY A 405 -27.60 25.19 4.81
N LEU A 406 -27.76 24.36 3.77
CA LEU A 406 -27.11 24.55 2.48
C LEU A 406 -27.55 25.86 1.81
N GLN A 407 -28.85 26.17 1.82
CA GLN A 407 -29.36 27.44 1.28
C GLN A 407 -28.80 28.65 2.06
N GLN A 408 -28.65 28.55 3.38
CA GLN A 408 -28.01 29.60 4.18
C GLN A 408 -26.54 29.81 3.80
N ILE A 409 -25.81 28.73 3.49
CA ILE A 409 -24.43 28.80 2.98
C ILE A 409 -24.42 29.45 1.59
N ALA A 410 -25.35 29.07 0.71
CA ALA A 410 -25.48 29.61 -0.63
C ALA A 410 -25.69 31.14 -0.62
N ASN A 411 -26.49 31.64 0.33
CA ASN A 411 -26.73 33.08 0.51
C ASN A 411 -25.49 33.85 1.02
N LYS A 412 -24.49 33.15 1.55
CA LYS A 412 -23.21 33.72 1.97
C LYS A 412 -22.09 33.52 0.94
N ALA A 413 -22.37 33.09 -0.30
CA ALA A 413 -21.36 32.68 -1.29
C ALA A 413 -20.39 33.78 -1.77
N ASN A 414 -20.62 35.05 -1.43
CA ASN A 414 -19.73 36.15 -1.79
C ASN A 414 -18.53 36.26 -0.82
N VAL A 415 -17.74 35.19 -0.64
CA VAL A 415 -16.59 35.14 0.29
C VAL A 415 -15.22 35.30 -0.37
N LEU A 416 -15.15 35.15 -1.69
CA LEU A 416 -13.89 35.21 -2.45
C LEU A 416 -13.64 36.59 -3.05
N GLY A 417 -12.37 36.98 -3.16
CA GLY A 417 -11.97 38.26 -3.74
C GLY A 417 -12.27 39.48 -2.86
N GLN A 418 -12.69 39.28 -1.61
CA GLN A 418 -12.95 40.39 -0.68
C GLN A 418 -11.64 41.05 -0.28
N THR A 419 -11.57 42.38 -0.39
CA THR A 419 -10.39 43.13 0.06
C THR A 419 -10.41 43.28 1.58
N ILE A 420 -9.42 42.68 2.25
CA ILE A 420 -9.24 42.75 3.70
C ILE A 420 -8.45 44.01 4.08
N ARG A 421 -7.38 44.30 3.33
CA ARG A 421 -6.51 45.47 3.54
C ARG A 421 -6.11 46.07 2.22
N LYS A 422 -5.99 47.40 2.18
CA LYS A 422 -5.57 48.16 1.01
C LYS A 422 -4.67 49.30 1.47
N THR A 423 -3.42 49.29 1.04
CA THR A 423 -2.40 50.24 1.47
C THR A 423 -1.76 50.88 0.23
N ARG A 424 -1.70 52.21 0.19
CA ARG A 424 -0.88 52.94 -0.81
C ARG A 424 0.55 52.95 -0.30
N LEU A 425 1.47 52.33 -1.04
CA LEU A 425 2.89 52.28 -0.67
C LEU A 425 3.66 53.49 -1.24
N ALA A 426 3.30 53.90 -2.45
CA ALA A 426 3.82 55.07 -3.14
C ALA A 426 2.79 55.54 -4.19
N ASP A 427 3.05 56.66 -4.85
CA ASP A 427 2.23 57.09 -5.99
C ASP A 427 2.26 56.04 -7.11
N GLY A 428 1.08 55.65 -7.57
CA GLY A 428 0.92 54.55 -8.54
C GLY A 428 1.04 53.12 -7.97
N LEU A 429 1.45 52.94 -6.70
CA LEU A 429 1.67 51.62 -6.10
C LEU A 429 0.70 51.31 -4.96
N MET A 430 -0.28 50.45 -5.24
CA MET A 430 -1.30 50.01 -4.29
C MET A 430 -1.16 48.53 -3.95
N LEU A 431 -0.90 48.22 -2.67
CA LEU A 431 -0.95 46.86 -2.14
C LEU A 431 -2.38 46.53 -1.70
N LYS A 432 -2.90 45.37 -2.11
CA LYS A 432 -4.19 44.83 -1.66
C LYS A 432 -4.00 43.42 -1.11
N GLN A 433 -4.57 43.17 0.05
CA GLN A 433 -4.76 41.83 0.59
C GLN A 433 -6.20 41.41 0.32
N ILE A 434 -6.40 40.31 -0.40
CA ILE A 434 -7.71 39.80 -0.79
C ILE A 434 -7.92 38.37 -0.29
N THR A 435 -9.18 37.93 -0.16
CA THR A 435 -9.51 36.54 0.15
C THR A 435 -9.37 35.65 -1.09
N THR A 436 -8.75 34.48 -0.93
CA THR A 436 -8.64 33.44 -1.95
C THR A 436 -8.98 32.07 -1.33
N PRO A 437 -9.39 31.07 -2.12
CA PRO A 437 -9.50 29.69 -1.66
C PRO A 437 -8.15 29.18 -1.13
N ILE A 438 -8.21 28.16 -0.28
CA ILE A 438 -7.03 27.45 0.21
C ILE A 438 -6.47 26.56 -0.90
N GLY A 439 -7.34 25.89 -1.65
CA GLY A 439 -6.98 24.98 -2.74
C GLY A 439 -7.80 23.69 -2.66
N VAL A 440 -7.19 22.60 -2.22
CA VAL A 440 -7.83 21.29 -2.05
C VAL A 440 -7.88 20.90 -0.57
N LEU A 441 -9.08 20.53 -0.12
CA LEU A 441 -9.35 20.10 1.25
C LEU A 441 -9.50 18.58 1.29
N LEU A 442 -8.82 17.92 2.23
CA LEU A 442 -9.08 16.53 2.60
C LEU A 442 -9.85 16.49 3.92
N VAL A 443 -11.11 16.06 3.88
CA VAL A 443 -11.97 16.02 5.06
C VAL A 443 -12.26 14.57 5.44
N ILE A 444 -11.83 14.19 6.66
CA ILE A 444 -11.94 12.82 7.18
C ILE A 444 -12.94 12.85 8.33
N PHE A 445 -14.04 12.10 8.25
CA PHE A 445 -15.12 12.14 9.23
C PHE A 445 -15.66 10.75 9.60
N GLU A 446 -16.12 10.61 10.84
CA GLU A 446 -16.63 9.35 11.41
C GLU A 446 -18.11 9.45 11.80
N SER A 447 -18.88 8.41 11.45
CA SER A 447 -20.26 8.13 11.86
C SER A 447 -21.22 9.31 11.72
N ARG A 448 -21.02 10.16 10.70
CA ARG A 448 -21.77 11.40 10.47
C ARG A 448 -22.00 11.65 8.97
N PRO A 449 -22.90 10.88 8.33
CA PRO A 449 -23.20 11.08 6.91
C PRO A 449 -23.84 12.45 6.62
N ASP A 450 -24.47 13.06 7.62
CA ASP A 450 -25.06 14.41 7.57
C ASP A 450 -24.01 15.53 7.38
N SER A 451 -22.76 15.28 7.74
CA SER A 451 -21.68 16.25 7.59
C SER A 451 -21.23 16.39 6.12
N LEU A 452 -21.39 15.34 5.31
CA LEU A 452 -20.90 15.31 3.93
C LEU A 452 -21.49 16.43 3.06
N PRO A 453 -22.83 16.64 2.99
CA PRO A 453 -23.40 17.74 2.21
C PRO A 453 -22.99 19.12 2.72
N GLN A 454 -22.82 19.29 4.04
CA GLN A 454 -22.42 20.57 4.63
C GLN A 454 -20.98 20.93 4.23
N ILE A 455 -20.07 19.96 4.33
CA ILE A 455 -18.67 20.12 3.94
C ILE A 455 -18.57 20.40 2.45
N ALA A 456 -19.32 19.67 1.61
CA ALA A 456 -19.40 19.90 0.18
C ALA A 456 -19.83 21.34 -0.12
N ALA A 457 -20.93 21.80 0.47
CA ALA A 457 -21.45 23.15 0.24
C ALA A 457 -20.49 24.25 0.70
N LEU A 458 -19.82 24.09 1.86
CA LEU A 458 -18.80 25.03 2.32
C LEU A 458 -17.58 25.05 1.39
N SER A 459 -17.15 23.88 0.90
CA SER A 459 -16.04 23.78 -0.06
C SER A 459 -16.35 24.51 -1.35
N ILE A 460 -17.53 24.28 -1.93
CA ILE A 460 -17.97 24.98 -3.15
C ILE A 460 -18.08 26.48 -2.88
N CYS A 461 -18.74 26.89 -1.81
CA CYS A 461 -18.92 28.30 -1.42
C CYS A 461 -17.58 29.05 -1.34
N SER A 462 -16.57 28.40 -0.77
CA SER A 462 -15.21 28.93 -0.62
C SER A 462 -14.25 28.60 -1.78
N GLY A 463 -14.75 28.05 -2.89
CA GLY A 463 -13.98 27.78 -4.11
C GLY A 463 -12.89 26.72 -3.96
N ASN A 464 -13.05 25.78 -3.03
CA ASN A 464 -12.08 24.71 -2.79
C ASN A 464 -12.50 23.39 -3.46
N GLY A 465 -11.52 22.62 -3.92
CA GLY A 465 -11.69 21.22 -4.30
C GLY A 465 -11.76 20.33 -3.06
N LEU A 466 -12.45 19.20 -3.14
CA LEU A 466 -12.80 18.43 -1.96
C LEU A 466 -12.56 16.92 -2.13
N LEU A 467 -11.75 16.36 -1.25
CA LEU A 467 -11.60 14.92 -1.04
C LEU A 467 -12.25 14.56 0.29
N LEU A 468 -13.16 13.59 0.26
CA LEU A 468 -13.93 13.14 1.41
C LEU A 468 -13.53 11.72 1.79
N LYS A 469 -13.29 11.48 3.08
CA LYS A 469 -13.24 10.13 3.64
C LYS A 469 -14.24 10.01 4.76
N GLY A 470 -15.32 9.29 4.51
CA GLY A 470 -16.26 8.89 5.55
C GLY A 470 -15.85 7.59 6.25
N GLY A 471 -16.43 7.33 7.42
CA GLY A 471 -16.33 6.05 8.13
C GLY A 471 -16.87 4.88 7.30
N SER A 472 -16.33 3.68 7.53
CA SER A 472 -16.76 2.45 6.84
C SER A 472 -18.21 2.07 7.17
N GLU A 473 -18.68 2.47 8.35
CA GLU A 473 -20.03 2.26 8.85
C GLU A 473 -21.12 3.06 8.12
N ALA A 474 -20.74 4.04 7.30
CA ALA A 474 -21.67 4.93 6.57
C ALA A 474 -21.50 4.81 5.05
N LYS A 475 -21.07 3.64 4.56
CA LYS A 475 -20.64 3.43 3.18
C LYS A 475 -21.75 3.79 2.18
N TYR A 476 -22.94 3.21 2.32
CA TYR A 476 -24.01 3.39 1.33
C TYR A 476 -24.56 4.81 1.36
N SER A 477 -24.69 5.41 2.55
CA SER A 477 -25.10 6.81 2.74
C SER A 477 -24.11 7.77 2.08
N ASN A 478 -22.81 7.57 2.29
CA ASN A 478 -21.78 8.45 1.74
C ASN A 478 -21.72 8.35 0.20
N GLU A 479 -21.89 7.15 -0.36
CA GLU A 479 -21.90 6.95 -1.81
C GLU A 479 -23.05 7.69 -2.51
N ILE A 480 -24.28 7.52 -2.01
CA ILE A 480 -25.43 8.22 -2.60
C ILE A 480 -25.33 9.73 -2.41
N LEU A 481 -24.96 10.20 -1.22
CA LEU A 481 -24.82 11.64 -0.96
C LEU A 481 -23.73 12.25 -1.84
N THR A 482 -22.58 11.60 -1.99
CA THR A 482 -21.51 12.08 -2.89
C THR A 482 -22.01 12.20 -4.31
N LYS A 483 -22.69 11.16 -4.83
CA LYS A 483 -23.24 11.18 -6.19
C LYS A 483 -24.18 12.37 -6.39
N LEU A 484 -25.11 12.60 -5.46
CA LEU A 484 -26.05 13.73 -5.52
C LEU A 484 -25.36 15.10 -5.44
N MET A 485 -24.25 15.20 -4.70
CA MET A 485 -23.43 16.42 -4.66
C MET A 485 -22.70 16.63 -6.00
N GLN A 486 -22.13 15.56 -6.57
CA GLN A 486 -21.45 15.61 -7.87
C GLN A 486 -22.41 15.97 -9.01
N ASP A 487 -23.63 15.44 -9.01
CA ASP A 487 -24.67 15.74 -10.00
C ASP A 487 -25.05 17.24 -10.00
N ALA A 488 -24.89 17.93 -8.87
CA ALA A 488 -25.15 19.36 -8.76
C ALA A 488 -24.01 20.26 -9.28
N LEU A 489 -22.82 19.70 -9.52
CA LEU A 489 -21.66 20.44 -10.03
C LEU A 489 -21.77 20.76 -11.53
N GLU A 490 -22.45 19.91 -12.28
CA GLU A 490 -22.67 20.10 -13.72
C GLU A 490 -23.72 21.20 -13.98
N PRO A 491 -23.56 22.00 -15.06
CA PRO A 491 -22.48 21.97 -16.05
C PRO A 491 -21.27 22.85 -15.70
N PHE A 492 -21.22 23.42 -14.48
CA PHE A 492 -20.26 24.47 -14.15
C PHE A 492 -18.84 23.96 -13.90
N VAL A 493 -18.70 22.81 -13.21
CA VAL A 493 -17.39 22.19 -12.94
C VAL A 493 -17.47 20.66 -13.08
N PRO A 494 -16.33 19.99 -13.33
CA PRO A 494 -16.29 18.53 -13.40
C PRO A 494 -16.78 17.88 -12.10
N ARG A 495 -17.49 16.75 -12.25
CA ARG A 495 -18.00 15.96 -11.12
C ARG A 495 -16.89 15.59 -10.13
N GLU A 496 -15.69 15.35 -10.61
CA GLU A 496 -14.54 14.93 -9.82
C GLU A 496 -13.92 16.03 -8.95
N THR A 497 -14.45 17.25 -9.00
CA THR A 497 -14.08 18.32 -8.06
C THR A 497 -14.38 17.94 -6.61
N ILE A 498 -15.40 17.10 -6.41
CA ILE A 498 -15.69 16.43 -5.15
C ILE A 498 -15.47 14.93 -5.36
N ALA A 499 -14.64 14.29 -4.55
CA ALA A 499 -14.40 12.84 -4.64
C ALA A 499 -14.49 12.15 -3.28
N LEU A 500 -15.09 10.94 -3.27
CA LEU A 500 -15.17 10.08 -2.09
C LEU A 500 -14.10 8.99 -2.15
N ILE A 501 -13.26 8.99 -1.13
CA ILE A 501 -12.18 8.03 -0.89
C ILE A 501 -12.75 6.82 -0.16
N ASN A 502 -12.56 5.63 -0.73
CA ASN A 502 -13.24 4.43 -0.27
C ASN A 502 -12.49 3.69 0.84
N THR A 503 -11.18 3.56 0.71
CA THR A 503 -10.42 2.69 1.62
C THR A 503 -9.63 3.49 2.65
N ARG A 504 -9.37 2.89 3.80
CA ARG A 504 -8.54 3.50 4.85
C ARG A 504 -7.07 3.64 4.42
N GLU A 505 -6.59 2.69 3.62
CA GLU A 505 -5.24 2.69 3.02
C GLU A 505 -5.00 3.94 2.17
N GLN A 506 -6.02 4.35 1.41
CA GLN A 506 -5.96 5.55 0.59
C GLN A 506 -5.74 6.83 1.43
N VAL A 507 -6.12 6.86 2.71
CA VAL A 507 -5.96 8.04 3.56
C VAL A 507 -4.48 8.28 3.87
N SER A 508 -3.73 7.26 4.24
CA SER A 508 -2.29 7.42 4.51
C SER A 508 -1.53 7.90 3.28
N ASP A 509 -1.95 7.45 2.09
CA ASP A 509 -1.36 7.92 0.83
C ASP A 509 -1.68 9.40 0.59
N LEU A 510 -2.94 9.80 0.76
CA LEU A 510 -3.37 11.19 0.58
C LEU A 510 -2.65 12.13 1.57
N LEU A 511 -2.40 11.70 2.81
CA LEU A 511 -1.66 12.51 3.79
C LEU A 511 -0.20 12.77 3.39
N GLN A 512 0.35 12.01 2.44
CA GLN A 512 1.68 12.23 1.88
C GLN A 512 1.67 13.11 0.62
N LEU A 513 0.50 13.37 0.03
CA LEU A 513 0.34 14.17 -1.19
C LEU A 513 0.32 15.68 -0.91
N GLY A 514 1.30 16.19 -0.16
CA GLY A 514 1.43 17.62 0.17
C GLY A 514 1.57 18.53 -1.07
N LYS A 515 1.91 17.96 -2.22
CA LYS A 515 1.89 18.69 -3.49
C LYS A 515 0.48 19.06 -3.94
N TYR A 516 -0.54 18.25 -3.65
CA TYR A 516 -1.90 18.38 -4.21
C TYR A 516 -2.96 18.75 -3.20
N ILE A 517 -2.75 18.46 -1.91
CA ILE A 517 -3.70 18.75 -0.83
C ILE A 517 -3.11 19.84 0.05
N ASP A 518 -3.91 20.88 0.30
CA ASP A 518 -3.47 22.09 0.98
C ASP A 518 -3.90 22.13 2.45
N LEU A 519 -4.96 21.39 2.83
CA LEU A 519 -5.44 21.31 4.23
C LEU A 519 -6.17 19.99 4.52
N VAL A 520 -5.90 19.41 5.70
CA VAL A 520 -6.62 18.24 6.22
C VAL A 520 -7.54 18.64 7.38
N ILE A 521 -8.78 18.16 7.39
CA ILE A 521 -9.78 18.44 8.43
C ILE A 521 -10.33 17.13 9.00
N PRO A 522 -9.82 16.64 10.14
CA PRO A 522 -10.39 15.49 10.83
C PRO A 522 -11.61 15.89 11.69
N ARG A 523 -12.73 15.17 11.51
CA ARG A 523 -14.01 15.37 12.20
C ARG A 523 -14.49 14.06 12.80
N GLY A 524 -13.92 13.69 13.95
CA GLY A 524 -14.22 12.41 14.58
C GLY A 524 -13.79 12.36 16.04
N SER A 525 -13.39 11.18 16.48
CA SER A 525 -12.81 10.96 17.80
C SER A 525 -11.47 11.70 18.00
N ASN A 526 -11.07 11.93 19.26
CA ASN A 526 -9.77 12.51 19.58
C ASN A 526 -8.62 11.63 19.05
N ASP A 527 -8.82 10.31 19.05
CA ASP A 527 -7.86 9.34 18.52
C ASP A 527 -7.68 9.49 17.01
N LEU A 528 -8.78 9.71 16.26
CA LEU A 528 -8.69 10.02 14.83
C LEU A 528 -7.88 11.30 14.59
N VAL A 529 -8.19 12.38 15.31
CA VAL A 529 -7.50 13.67 15.16
C VAL A 529 -6.00 13.51 15.44
N ARG A 530 -5.63 12.85 16.55
CA ARG A 530 -4.23 12.58 16.90
C ARG A 530 -3.53 11.68 15.87
N SER A 531 -4.20 10.66 15.35
CA SER A 531 -3.66 9.78 14.32
C SER A 531 -3.36 10.54 13.03
N VAL A 532 -4.29 11.40 12.59
CA VAL A 532 -4.13 12.22 11.38
C VAL A 532 -3.01 13.24 11.56
N GLN A 533 -2.93 13.90 12.72
CA GLN A 533 -1.83 14.84 13.04
C GLN A 533 -0.46 14.16 13.04
N LYS A 534 -0.36 12.91 13.54
CA LYS A 534 0.90 12.15 13.53
C LYS A 534 1.31 11.71 12.12
N GLN A 535 0.35 11.37 11.26
CA GLN A 535 0.60 10.88 9.91
C GLN A 535 0.82 12.00 8.89
N SER A 536 0.17 13.16 9.09
CA SER A 536 0.24 14.33 8.21
C SER A 536 1.45 15.19 8.57
N VAL A 537 2.62 14.85 8.03
CA VAL A 537 3.87 15.58 8.31
C VAL A 537 3.96 16.88 7.49
N GLN A 538 3.48 16.88 6.25
CA GLN A 538 3.65 18.00 5.32
C GLN A 538 2.41 18.90 5.20
N ILE A 539 1.21 18.33 5.34
CA ILE A 539 -0.03 19.05 5.13
C ILE A 539 -0.54 19.59 6.47
N PRO A 540 -0.89 20.89 6.56
CA PRO A 540 -1.52 21.44 7.76
C PRO A 540 -2.80 20.69 8.13
N VAL A 541 -3.02 20.48 9.43
CA VAL A 541 -4.21 19.81 9.95
C VAL A 541 -5.04 20.79 10.77
N LEU A 542 -6.27 21.07 10.34
CA LEU A 542 -7.23 21.89 11.07
C LEU A 542 -8.13 20.99 11.93
N GLY A 543 -7.78 20.85 13.20
CA GLY A 543 -8.59 20.15 14.19
C GLY A 543 -8.01 20.31 15.58
N HIS A 544 -8.89 20.27 16.59
CA HIS A 544 -8.50 20.25 17.98
C HIS A 544 -8.73 18.84 18.54
N ALA A 545 -7.69 18.25 19.13
CA ALA A 545 -7.78 16.90 19.72
C ALA A 545 -8.46 16.90 21.10
N GLU A 546 -8.67 18.08 21.69
CA GLU A 546 -9.23 18.25 23.03
C GLU A 546 -10.23 19.42 23.00
N GLY A 547 -11.34 19.26 23.72
CA GLY A 547 -12.41 20.25 23.84
C GLY A 547 -12.83 20.39 25.30
N ILE A 548 -11.85 20.62 26.18
CA ILE A 548 -12.12 20.82 27.61
C ILE A 548 -12.75 22.20 27.77
N CYS A 549 -14.05 22.22 28.03
CA CYS A 549 -14.80 23.43 28.31
C CYS A 549 -14.88 23.65 29.83
N HIS A 550 -14.60 24.88 30.27
CA HIS A 550 -14.77 25.30 31.66
C HIS A 550 -15.92 26.30 31.75
N VAL A 551 -16.79 26.12 32.73
CA VAL A 551 -17.73 27.15 33.16
C VAL A 551 -17.28 27.66 34.52
N PHE A 552 -16.96 28.95 34.59
CA PHE A 552 -16.61 29.60 35.85
C PHE A 552 -17.82 30.36 36.40
N ILE A 553 -18.28 29.98 37.59
CA ILE A 553 -19.34 30.64 38.35
C ILE A 553 -18.67 31.58 39.34
N ASP A 554 -18.68 32.86 38.99
CA ASP A 554 -18.14 33.94 39.81
C ASP A 554 -18.98 34.18 41.08
N LYS A 555 -18.39 34.82 42.10
CA LYS A 555 -19.07 35.19 43.35
C LYS A 555 -20.35 36.02 43.13
N ASP A 556 -20.33 36.90 42.14
CA ASP A 556 -21.41 37.83 41.84
C ASP A 556 -22.40 37.25 40.80
N ALA A 557 -22.22 35.98 40.42
CA ALA A 557 -23.09 35.33 39.44
C ALA A 557 -24.54 35.23 39.94
N ASN A 558 -25.48 35.58 39.07
CA ASN A 558 -26.90 35.41 39.33
C ASN A 558 -27.25 33.91 39.44
N LEU A 559 -27.96 33.53 40.49
CA LEU A 559 -28.27 32.13 40.81
C LEU A 559 -29.06 31.43 39.70
N ASP A 560 -30.12 32.05 39.17
CA ASP A 560 -30.96 31.44 38.13
C ASP A 560 -30.21 31.27 36.81
N MET A 561 -29.29 32.19 36.50
CA MET A 561 -28.41 32.06 35.34
C MET A 561 -27.37 30.97 35.56
N ALA A 562 -26.74 30.92 36.74
CA ALA A 562 -25.73 29.92 37.08
C ALA A 562 -26.31 28.49 37.04
N LEU A 563 -27.52 28.28 37.57
CA LEU A 563 -28.22 27.00 37.51
C LEU A 563 -28.59 26.61 36.08
N ARG A 564 -29.06 27.56 35.27
CA ARG A 564 -29.35 27.31 33.86
C ARG A 564 -28.09 26.97 33.09
N VAL A 565 -27.02 27.77 33.17
CA VAL A 565 -25.79 27.54 32.40
C VAL A 565 -25.05 26.30 32.90
N GLY A 566 -24.98 26.08 34.21
CA GLY A 566 -24.36 24.92 34.84
C GLY A 566 -24.99 23.60 34.39
N LYS A 567 -26.33 23.53 34.29
CA LYS A 567 -27.05 22.34 33.78
C LYS A 567 -26.70 21.96 32.33
N TRP A 568 -26.28 22.92 31.51
CA TRP A 568 -25.89 22.67 30.12
C TRP A 568 -24.39 22.34 29.97
N SER A 569 -23.59 22.57 31.01
CA SER A 569 -22.15 22.25 31.02
C SER A 569 -21.93 20.78 31.36
N THR A 570 -21.16 20.07 30.52
CA THR A 570 -20.93 18.63 30.65
C THR A 570 -19.47 18.26 30.95
N SER A 571 -18.58 19.26 31.06
CA SER A 571 -17.13 19.04 31.15
C SER A 571 -16.57 19.39 32.53
N SER A 572 -16.54 20.68 32.88
CA SER A 572 -16.03 21.13 34.18
C SER A 572 -16.68 22.44 34.61
N ILE A 573 -16.97 22.53 35.90
CA ILE A 573 -17.55 23.72 36.54
C ILE A 573 -16.60 24.15 37.65
N LEU A 574 -16.15 25.39 37.58
CA LEU A 574 -15.30 26.04 38.57
C LEU A 574 -16.16 27.04 39.33
N ILE A 575 -16.26 26.92 40.65
CA ILE A 575 -17.13 27.77 41.47
C ILE A 575 -16.24 28.57 42.43
N SER A 576 -16.47 29.88 42.53
CA SER A 576 -15.77 30.72 43.51
C SER A 576 -16.01 30.20 44.94
N ALA A 577 -14.95 30.07 45.74
CA ALA A 577 -15.03 29.54 47.11
C ALA A 577 -16.02 30.32 48.00
N GLU A 578 -16.21 31.61 47.70
CA GLU A 578 -17.08 32.52 48.44
C GLU A 578 -18.57 32.15 48.30
N TRP A 579 -18.97 31.44 47.23
CA TRP A 579 -20.32 30.88 47.11
C TRP A 579 -20.68 29.90 48.22
N PHE A 580 -19.68 29.21 48.78
CA PHE A 580 -19.88 28.21 49.83
C PHE A 580 -19.93 28.84 51.23
N SER A 581 -19.71 30.15 51.35
CA SER A 581 -19.64 30.87 52.64
C SER A 581 -20.98 31.47 53.09
N SER A 582 -21.96 31.59 52.20
CA SER A 582 -23.32 32.03 52.53
C SER A 582 -24.21 30.82 52.85
N SER A 583 -24.61 30.67 54.11
CA SER A 583 -25.44 29.57 54.65
C SER A 583 -26.82 29.39 53.99
N THR A 584 -27.26 30.32 53.14
CA THR A 584 -28.54 30.28 52.40
C THR A 584 -28.49 29.58 51.04
N ARG A 585 -27.32 29.13 50.56
CA ARG A 585 -27.17 28.57 49.19
C ARG A 585 -26.87 27.08 49.12
N PHE A 586 -26.76 26.39 50.26
CA PHE A 586 -26.29 24.99 50.31
C PHE A 586 -27.40 23.92 50.20
N GLU A 587 -28.68 24.30 50.21
CA GLU A 587 -29.80 23.34 50.18
C GLU A 587 -30.37 23.02 48.78
N MET A 588 -29.79 23.50 47.67
CA MET A 588 -30.29 23.24 46.30
C MET A 588 -29.26 22.65 45.34
#